data_AF-A0A939Z6E9-F1
#
_entry.id   AF-A0A939Z6E9-F1
#
_cell.length_a   1.000
_cell.length_b   1.000
_cell.length_c   1.000
_cell.angle_alpha   90.00
_cell.angle_beta   90.00
_cell.angle_gamma   90.00
#
_symmetry.space_group_name_H-M   'P 1'
#
loop_
_entity.id
_entity.type
_entity.pdbx_description
1 polymer ?
#
loop_
_entity_poly.entity_id
_entity_poly.type
_entity_poly.pdbx_seq_one_letter_code
_entity_poly.pdbx_strand_id
1 'polypeptide(L)'
;MTVYEANKIVRDFYNLTNPTEEETFVFTEALRFLIEETKNPEYMTELGGQYYGERNFDLALKYYELAAEYDYLPAISGLGYIWYYGRTGEKNYEKAFNYFNRGFELGDINCSYKVADMYKNGYFVEKDFEKYKSIIEKIYSHIKYRGDYHIPEICTRLAKIRSDEGETEEALALYDRARAHLSFRIQDNPFFGNLTIMKYLILDTYKLREFDKSDMGLYDLYYVLSSPAKVTFVFDFEKHRAESEAQEDGSVAVCFDGRWFRTVDDFFAKAEINGELLTALYEELYDFEVE
;
A
#
# COMPACT_ATOMS: atom_id res chain seq x y z
N MET A 1 18.64 32.14 8.79
CA MET A 1 18.14 30.89 9.38
C MET A 1 19.35 30.10 9.88
N THR A 2 19.27 29.50 11.05
CA THR A 2 20.28 28.57 11.61
C THR A 2 19.85 27.12 11.40
N VAL A 3 20.77 26.16 11.53
CA VAL A 3 20.44 24.72 11.45
C VAL A 3 19.37 24.33 12.48
N TYR A 4 19.40 24.91 13.68
CA TYR A 4 18.38 24.68 14.71
C TYR A 4 17.01 25.19 14.27
N GLU A 5 16.93 26.41 13.74
CA GLU A 5 15.68 27.00 13.24
C GLU A 5 15.11 26.21 12.07
N ALA A 6 15.95 25.79 11.11
CA ALA A 6 15.51 24.99 9.97
C ALA A 6 15.00 23.61 10.39
N ASN A 7 15.69 22.92 11.32
CA ASN A 7 15.21 21.66 11.88
C ASN A 7 13.87 21.81 12.61
N LYS A 8 13.69 22.93 13.32
CA LYS A 8 12.42 23.23 13.98
C LYS A 8 11.30 23.38 12.94
N ILE A 9 11.53 24.09 11.84
CA ILE A 9 10.56 24.23 10.74
C ILE A 9 10.18 22.86 10.17
N VAL A 10 11.17 22.02 9.83
CA VAL A 10 10.94 20.66 9.30
C VAL A 10 10.09 19.82 10.26
N ARG A 11 10.45 19.80 11.54
CA ARG A 11 9.69 19.05 12.55
C ARG A 11 8.28 19.59 12.73
N ASP A 12 8.12 20.90 12.80
CA ASP A 12 6.83 21.53 13.06
C ASP A 12 5.88 21.36 11.86
N PHE A 13 6.40 21.27 10.64
CA PHE A 13 5.63 21.01 9.42
C PHE A 13 4.85 19.68 9.48
N TYR A 14 5.45 18.60 10.00
CA TYR A 14 4.77 17.30 10.12
C TYR A 14 3.64 17.26 11.15
N ASN A 15 3.50 18.29 11.99
CA ASN A 15 2.37 18.40 12.91
C ASN A 15 1.18 19.12 12.27
N LEU A 16 1.32 19.65 11.05
CA LEU A 16 0.25 20.36 10.35
C LEU A 16 -0.73 19.38 9.72
N THR A 17 -2.02 19.66 9.89
CA THR A 17 -3.10 19.00 9.14
C THR A 17 -3.44 19.88 7.95
N ASN A 18 -3.15 19.40 6.73
CA ASN A 18 -3.31 20.14 5.46
C ASN A 18 -2.52 21.46 5.40
N PRO A 19 -1.17 21.39 5.28
CA PRO A 19 -0.32 22.59 5.22
C PRO A 19 -0.69 23.49 4.03
N THR A 20 -0.59 24.80 4.25
CA THR A 20 -0.78 25.84 3.23
C THR A 20 0.42 25.93 2.28
N GLU A 21 0.24 26.56 1.11
CA GLU A 21 1.34 26.80 0.16
C GLU A 21 2.51 27.58 0.78
N GLU A 22 2.22 28.53 1.68
CA GLU A 22 3.25 29.30 2.38
C GLU A 22 4.05 28.42 3.36
N GLU A 23 3.35 27.57 4.13
CA GLU A 23 4.00 26.63 5.05
C GLU A 23 4.85 25.60 4.28
N THR A 24 4.35 25.09 3.15
CA THR A 24 5.09 24.21 2.26
C THR A 24 6.32 24.91 1.67
N PHE A 25 6.20 26.17 1.25
CA PHE A 25 7.33 26.95 0.76
C PHE A 25 8.41 27.08 1.84
N VAL A 26 8.04 27.52 3.05
CA VAL A 26 8.97 27.67 4.18
C VAL A 26 9.64 26.33 4.54
N PHE A 27 8.89 25.23 4.51
CA PHE A 27 9.41 23.88 4.69
C PHE A 27 10.45 23.50 3.62
N THR A 28 10.15 23.72 2.33
CA THR A 28 11.10 23.41 1.25
C THR A 28 12.38 24.25 1.34
N GLU A 29 12.29 25.52 1.71
CA GLU A 29 13.47 26.39 1.89
C GLU A 29 14.29 25.99 3.12
N ALA A 30 13.64 25.53 4.20
CA ALA A 30 14.34 24.95 5.34
C ALA A 30 15.11 23.67 4.95
N LEU A 31 14.51 22.79 4.15
CA LEU A 31 15.19 21.59 3.64
C LEU A 31 16.37 21.95 2.74
N ARG A 32 16.22 22.90 1.81
CA ARG A 32 17.34 23.36 0.96
C ARG A 32 18.52 23.85 1.79
N PHE A 33 18.24 24.72 2.76
CA PHE A 33 19.26 25.22 3.67
C PHE A 33 19.96 24.09 4.44
N LEU A 34 19.19 23.12 4.98
CA LEU A 34 19.76 21.98 5.68
C LEU A 34 20.61 21.10 4.77
N ILE A 35 20.21 20.89 3.52
CA ILE A 35 21.00 20.15 2.52
C ILE A 35 22.34 20.85 2.27
N GLU A 36 22.34 22.17 2.10
CA GLU A 36 23.57 22.95 1.86
C GLU A 36 24.53 22.90 3.06
N GLU A 37 24.01 23.06 4.28
CA GLU A 37 24.82 23.12 5.50
C GLU A 37 25.31 21.75 5.97
N THR A 38 24.50 20.70 5.81
CA THR A 38 24.76 19.39 6.44
C THR A 38 25.14 18.29 5.44
N LYS A 39 24.73 18.43 4.17
CA LYS A 39 24.80 17.37 3.15
C LYS A 39 24.16 16.05 3.60
N ASN A 40 23.19 16.11 4.52
CA ASN A 40 22.50 14.91 5.00
C ASN A 40 21.56 14.36 3.90
N PRO A 41 21.73 13.10 3.46
CA PRO A 41 20.89 12.49 2.43
C PRO A 41 19.42 12.31 2.85
N GLU A 42 19.11 12.34 4.14
CA GLU A 42 17.74 12.32 4.64
C GLU A 42 16.97 13.55 4.15
N TYR A 43 17.48 14.76 4.37
CA TYR A 43 16.82 15.99 3.90
C TYR A 43 16.75 16.07 2.37
N MET A 44 17.78 15.55 1.67
CA MET A 44 17.75 15.46 0.21
C MET A 44 16.60 14.55 -0.25
N THR A 45 16.45 13.39 0.38
CA THR A 45 15.36 12.45 0.08
C THR A 45 14.01 13.04 0.42
N GLU A 46 13.90 13.71 1.56
CA GLU A 46 12.68 14.35 2.02
C GLU A 46 12.21 15.43 1.03
N LEU A 47 13.12 16.30 0.60
CA LEU A 47 12.83 17.30 -0.42
C LEU A 47 12.49 16.65 -1.78
N GLY A 48 13.18 15.56 -2.15
CA GLY A 48 12.84 14.76 -3.32
C GLY A 48 11.42 14.17 -3.23
N GLY A 49 11.02 13.70 -2.05
CA GLY A 49 9.68 13.19 -1.75
C GLY A 49 8.61 14.27 -1.87
N GLN A 50 8.88 15.47 -1.36
CA GLN A 50 7.99 16.62 -1.52
C GLN A 50 7.73 16.90 -3.00
N TYR A 51 8.79 17.01 -3.81
CA TYR A 51 8.63 17.23 -5.25
C TYR A 51 7.94 16.08 -5.97
N TYR A 52 8.17 14.85 -5.53
CA TYR A 52 7.48 13.69 -6.09
C TYR A 52 5.96 13.78 -5.84
N GLY A 53 5.55 14.16 -4.63
CA GLY A 53 4.15 14.39 -4.26
C GLY A 53 3.49 15.51 -5.06
N GLU A 54 4.22 16.60 -5.30
CA GLU A 54 3.81 17.72 -6.16
C GLU A 54 3.88 17.40 -7.67
N ARG A 55 4.30 16.18 -8.03
CA ARG A 55 4.50 15.72 -9.42
C ARG A 55 5.56 16.50 -10.18
N ASN A 56 6.47 17.17 -9.48
CA ASN A 56 7.68 17.77 -10.05
C ASN A 56 8.80 16.73 -10.12
N PHE A 57 8.63 15.76 -11.02
CA PHE A 57 9.46 14.56 -11.05
C PHE A 57 10.92 14.82 -11.43
N ASP A 58 11.21 15.88 -12.19
CA ASP A 58 12.59 16.25 -12.53
C ASP A 58 13.36 16.76 -11.31
N LEU A 59 12.71 17.54 -10.43
CA LEU A 59 13.32 17.94 -9.17
C LEU A 59 13.43 16.75 -8.20
N ALA A 60 12.40 15.89 -8.13
CA ALA A 60 12.46 14.67 -7.33
C ALA A 60 13.65 13.78 -7.75
N LEU A 61 13.82 13.57 -9.06
CA LEU A 61 14.94 12.83 -9.63
C LEU A 61 16.28 13.42 -9.18
N LYS A 62 16.46 14.74 -9.36
CA LYS A 62 17.70 15.44 -8.97
C LYS A 62 18.06 15.22 -7.51
N TYR A 63 17.10 15.37 -6.59
CA TYR A 63 17.37 15.26 -5.16
C TYR A 63 17.57 13.82 -4.71
N TYR A 64 16.86 12.86 -5.30
CA TYR A 64 17.13 11.45 -5.06
C TYR A 64 18.48 11.00 -5.63
N GLU A 65 18.90 11.50 -6.79
CA GLU A 65 20.25 11.24 -7.34
C GLU A 65 21.33 11.74 -6.36
N LEU A 66 21.16 12.95 -5.83
CA LEU A 66 22.06 13.54 -4.84
C LEU A 66 22.14 12.70 -3.55
N ALA A 67 21.00 12.27 -3.01
CA ALA A 67 20.95 11.42 -1.83
C ALA A 67 21.52 10.01 -2.08
N ALA A 68 21.32 9.46 -3.28
CA ALA A 68 21.82 8.15 -3.66
C ALA A 68 23.34 8.10 -3.83
N GLU A 69 24.05 9.23 -3.90
CA GLU A 69 25.52 9.26 -3.81
C GLU A 69 26.03 8.78 -2.45
N TYR A 70 25.18 8.83 -1.42
CA TYR A 70 25.48 8.40 -0.04
C TYR A 70 24.93 6.99 0.29
N ASP A 71 24.56 6.19 -0.72
CA ASP A 71 23.93 4.88 -0.55
C ASP A 71 22.63 4.91 0.30
N TYR A 72 21.95 6.06 0.36
CA TYR A 72 20.74 6.21 1.16
C TYR A 72 19.55 5.46 0.54
N LEU A 73 19.11 4.38 1.18
CA LEU A 73 18.17 3.41 0.62
C LEU A 73 16.82 4.01 0.18
N PRO A 74 16.18 4.91 0.95
CA PRO A 74 14.94 5.55 0.50
C PRO A 74 15.07 6.28 -0.85
N ALA A 75 16.19 6.96 -1.08
CA ALA A 75 16.45 7.63 -2.35
C ALA A 75 16.71 6.66 -3.49
N ILE A 76 17.50 5.60 -3.25
CA ILE A 76 17.75 4.55 -4.25
C ILE A 76 16.44 3.89 -4.69
N SER A 77 15.57 3.58 -3.72
CA SER A 77 14.23 3.05 -4.00
C SER A 77 13.39 4.05 -4.80
N GLY A 78 13.38 5.32 -4.41
CA GLY A 78 12.71 6.42 -5.12
C GLY A 78 13.15 6.53 -6.59
N LEU A 79 14.46 6.44 -6.86
CA LEU A 79 15.00 6.41 -8.23
C LEU A 79 14.50 5.22 -9.02
N GLY A 80 14.53 4.02 -8.43
CA GLY A 80 13.96 2.83 -9.06
C GLY A 80 12.51 3.05 -9.46
N TYR A 81 11.70 3.66 -8.60
CA TYR A 81 10.30 3.99 -8.87
C TYR A 81 10.10 5.04 -9.96
N ILE A 82 10.93 6.09 -10.00
CA ILE A 82 10.89 7.11 -11.06
C ILE A 82 11.04 6.44 -12.42
N TRP A 83 12.07 5.60 -12.58
CA TRP A 83 12.35 4.94 -13.86
C TRP A 83 11.36 3.83 -14.20
N TYR A 84 10.90 3.07 -13.20
CA TYR A 84 9.96 1.96 -13.39
C TYR A 84 8.59 2.45 -13.89
N TYR A 85 8.10 3.56 -13.34
CA TYR A 85 6.82 4.15 -13.72
C TYR A 85 6.93 5.22 -14.80
N GLY A 86 8.13 5.59 -15.23
CA GLY A 86 8.35 6.64 -16.24
C GLY A 86 7.91 8.01 -15.74
N ARG A 87 8.21 8.35 -14.48
CA ARG A 87 7.74 9.61 -13.87
C ARG A 87 8.33 10.85 -14.53
N THR A 88 9.53 10.74 -15.10
CA THR A 88 10.21 11.82 -15.86
C THR A 88 10.06 11.64 -17.38
N GLY A 89 9.03 10.91 -17.84
CA GLY A 89 8.76 10.70 -19.28
C GLY A 89 8.39 9.25 -19.59
N GLU A 90 9.32 8.51 -20.18
CA GLU A 90 9.11 7.11 -20.53
C GLU A 90 9.68 6.15 -19.49
N LYS A 91 9.09 4.96 -19.39
CA LYS A 91 9.60 3.90 -18.51
C LYS A 91 10.97 3.44 -19.00
N ASN A 92 11.91 3.32 -18.08
CA ASN A 92 13.23 2.74 -18.36
C ASN A 92 13.49 1.60 -17.37
N TYR A 93 13.16 0.37 -17.79
CA TYR A 93 13.29 -0.80 -16.94
C TYR A 93 14.75 -1.18 -16.64
N GLU A 94 15.69 -0.85 -17.53
CA GLU A 94 17.12 -1.07 -17.25
C GLU A 94 17.61 -0.21 -16.09
N LYS A 95 17.35 1.11 -16.14
CA LYS A 95 17.69 2.01 -15.04
C LYS A 95 16.97 1.63 -13.76
N ALA A 96 15.67 1.33 -13.84
CA ALA A 96 14.90 0.88 -12.70
C ALA A 96 15.51 -0.37 -12.06
N PHE A 97 15.86 -1.38 -12.87
CA PHE A 97 16.50 -2.60 -12.41
C PHE A 97 17.83 -2.28 -11.72
N ASN A 98 18.67 -1.43 -12.30
CA ASN A 98 19.96 -1.09 -11.72
C ASN A 98 19.82 -0.42 -10.33
N TYR A 99 18.88 0.51 -10.17
CA TYR A 99 18.62 1.13 -8.85
C TYR A 99 18.01 0.15 -7.85
N PHE A 100 16.98 -0.60 -8.24
CA PHE A 100 16.39 -1.61 -7.35
C PHE A 100 17.39 -2.72 -7.01
N ASN A 101 18.22 -3.16 -7.95
CA ASN A 101 19.24 -4.17 -7.68
C ASN A 101 20.29 -3.62 -6.70
N ARG A 102 20.72 -2.36 -6.85
CA ARG A 102 21.60 -1.72 -5.85
C ARG A 102 20.98 -1.71 -4.46
N GLY A 103 19.71 -1.31 -4.32
CA GLY A 103 19.03 -1.34 -3.02
C GLY A 103 18.81 -2.75 -2.47
N PHE A 104 18.55 -3.74 -3.35
CA PHE A 104 18.45 -5.15 -3.00
C PHE A 104 19.77 -5.70 -2.42
N GLU A 105 20.91 -5.40 -3.04
CA GLU A 105 22.23 -5.80 -2.53
C GLU A 105 22.56 -5.15 -1.17
N LEU A 106 22.01 -3.95 -0.91
CA LEU A 106 22.11 -3.26 0.38
C LEU A 106 21.06 -3.71 1.41
N GLY A 107 20.18 -4.66 1.06
CA GLY A 107 19.21 -5.27 1.96
C GLY A 107 17.89 -4.50 2.13
N ASP A 108 17.58 -3.54 1.25
CA ASP A 108 16.28 -2.85 1.28
C ASP A 108 15.14 -3.75 0.80
N ILE A 109 14.10 -3.90 1.62
CA ILE A 109 12.96 -4.79 1.34
C ILE A 109 12.14 -4.26 0.16
N ASN A 110 11.97 -2.94 0.02
CA ASN A 110 11.22 -2.35 -1.09
C ASN A 110 11.86 -2.67 -2.43
N CYS A 111 13.16 -2.45 -2.53
CA CYS A 111 13.96 -2.81 -3.68
C CYS A 111 13.92 -4.32 -3.92
N SER A 112 14.00 -5.13 -2.86
CA SER A 112 14.03 -6.60 -2.96
C SER A 112 12.80 -7.17 -3.67
N TYR A 113 11.58 -6.82 -3.24
CA TYR A 113 10.38 -7.34 -3.93
C TYR A 113 10.19 -6.70 -5.30
N LYS A 114 10.73 -5.50 -5.56
CA LYS A 114 10.73 -4.93 -6.92
C LYS A 114 11.64 -5.67 -7.87
N VAL A 115 12.84 -6.05 -7.44
CA VAL A 115 13.71 -6.96 -8.21
C VAL A 115 12.98 -8.27 -8.49
N ALA A 116 12.31 -8.85 -7.48
CA ALA A 116 11.50 -10.06 -7.66
C ALA A 116 10.39 -9.85 -8.70
N ASP A 117 9.62 -8.75 -8.61
CA ASP A 117 8.57 -8.42 -9.56
C ASP A 117 9.13 -8.26 -11.00
N MET A 118 10.36 -7.77 -11.16
CA MET A 118 11.01 -7.64 -12.47
C MET A 118 11.38 -9.01 -13.07
N TYR A 119 11.88 -9.95 -12.27
CA TYR A 119 12.08 -11.34 -12.70
C TYR A 119 10.77 -12.06 -13.02
N LYS A 120 9.71 -11.81 -12.26
CA LYS A 120 8.38 -12.39 -12.55
C LYS A 120 7.82 -11.92 -13.89
N ASN A 121 7.95 -10.63 -14.19
CA ASN A 121 7.30 -10.02 -15.36
C ASN A 121 8.21 -9.98 -16.60
N GLY A 122 9.51 -10.19 -16.45
CA GLY A 122 10.48 -10.08 -17.54
C GLY A 122 10.79 -8.63 -17.90
N TYR A 123 10.85 -7.75 -16.91
CA TYR A 123 11.18 -6.34 -17.12
C TYR A 123 12.69 -6.16 -17.08
N PHE A 124 13.29 -5.87 -18.24
CA PHE A 124 14.74 -5.80 -18.50
C PHE A 124 15.50 -7.14 -18.35
N VAL A 125 15.17 -7.94 -17.34
CA VAL A 125 15.68 -9.30 -17.15
C VAL A 125 14.77 -10.34 -17.79
N GLU A 126 15.29 -11.52 -18.11
CA GLU A 126 14.48 -12.65 -18.53
C GLU A 126 13.52 -13.10 -17.42
N LYS A 127 12.38 -13.67 -17.81
CA LYS A 127 11.42 -14.21 -16.84
C LYS A 127 12.04 -15.38 -16.10
N ASP A 128 12.09 -15.26 -14.78
CA ASP A 128 12.64 -16.29 -13.89
C ASP A 128 11.75 -16.41 -12.65
N PHE A 129 10.85 -17.39 -12.69
CA PHE A 129 9.91 -17.62 -11.60
C PHE A 129 10.61 -18.17 -10.35
N GLU A 130 11.62 -19.03 -10.51
CA GLU A 130 12.39 -19.58 -9.40
C GLU A 130 13.15 -18.48 -8.65
N LYS A 131 13.71 -17.52 -9.38
CA LYS A 131 14.36 -16.35 -8.77
C LYS A 131 13.36 -15.42 -8.09
N TYR A 132 12.19 -15.17 -8.71
CA TYR A 132 11.09 -14.45 -8.05
C TYR A 132 10.72 -15.12 -6.72
N LYS A 133 10.42 -16.43 -6.75
CA LYS A 133 10.05 -17.23 -5.58
C LYS A 133 11.13 -17.17 -4.50
N SER A 134 12.38 -17.45 -4.85
CA SER A 134 13.50 -17.47 -3.92
C SER A 134 13.70 -16.12 -3.21
N ILE A 135 13.56 -15.00 -3.93
CA ILE A 135 13.65 -13.67 -3.33
C ILE A 135 12.49 -13.44 -2.34
N ILE A 136 11.25 -13.77 -2.72
CA ILE A 136 10.07 -13.61 -1.85
C ILE A 136 10.19 -14.47 -0.57
N GLU A 137 10.61 -15.73 -0.69
CA GLU A 137 10.85 -16.62 0.45
C GLU A 137 11.95 -16.09 1.37
N LYS A 138 13.05 -15.58 0.80
CA LYS A 138 14.13 -14.96 1.57
C LYS A 138 13.62 -13.76 2.36
N ILE A 139 12.90 -12.83 1.71
CA ILE A 139 12.31 -11.65 2.40
C ILE A 139 11.38 -12.12 3.53
N TYR A 140 10.46 -13.05 3.24
CA TYR A 140 9.52 -13.56 4.23
C TYR A 140 10.23 -14.16 5.44
N SER A 141 11.29 -14.93 5.23
CA SER A 141 12.08 -15.53 6.32
C SER A 141 12.67 -14.50 7.29
N HIS A 142 13.01 -13.30 6.79
CA HIS A 142 13.56 -12.20 7.59
C HIS A 142 12.49 -11.41 8.35
N ILE A 143 11.29 -11.26 7.78
CA ILE A 143 10.23 -10.40 8.34
C ILE A 143 9.16 -11.16 9.14
N LYS A 144 9.03 -12.48 8.99
CA LYS A 144 7.91 -13.27 9.57
C LYS A 144 7.77 -13.20 11.10
N TYR A 145 8.80 -12.80 11.84
CA TYR A 145 8.76 -12.63 13.30
C TYR A 145 9.01 -11.19 13.74
N ARG A 146 8.99 -10.24 12.79
CA ARG A 146 9.13 -8.81 13.05
C ARG A 146 7.77 -8.13 12.87
N GLY A 147 7.53 -7.00 13.51
CA GLY A 147 6.36 -6.14 13.23
C GLY A 147 6.55 -5.31 11.96
N ASP A 148 7.00 -5.92 10.85
CA ASP A 148 7.46 -5.21 9.66
C ASP A 148 6.31 -4.61 8.83
N TYR A 149 6.51 -3.41 8.30
CA TYR A 149 5.58 -2.72 7.42
C TYR A 149 5.44 -3.40 6.03
N HIS A 150 6.26 -4.37 5.65
CA HIS A 150 6.11 -5.02 4.33
C HIS A 150 5.38 -6.38 4.40
N ILE A 151 4.86 -6.77 5.57
CA ILE A 151 4.27 -8.10 5.77
C ILE A 151 3.16 -8.44 4.76
N PRO A 152 2.12 -7.61 4.54
CA PRO A 152 1.06 -7.91 3.59
C PRO A 152 1.55 -8.08 2.15
N GLU A 153 2.44 -7.20 1.68
CA GLU A 153 2.97 -7.23 0.32
C GLU A 153 3.74 -8.53 0.04
N ILE A 154 4.44 -9.05 1.04
CA ILE A 154 5.23 -10.28 0.94
C ILE A 154 4.35 -11.52 1.17
N CYS A 155 3.48 -11.50 2.18
CA CYS A 155 2.56 -12.60 2.47
C CYS A 155 1.61 -12.86 1.29
N THR A 156 1.03 -11.83 0.67
CA THR A 156 0.13 -12.02 -0.49
C THR A 156 0.87 -12.58 -1.71
N ARG A 157 2.11 -12.15 -1.95
CA ARG A 157 2.96 -12.72 -3.02
C ARG A 157 3.30 -14.18 -2.76
N LEU A 158 3.67 -14.52 -1.53
CA LEU A 158 4.01 -15.88 -1.15
C LEU A 158 2.77 -16.79 -1.14
N ALA A 159 1.63 -16.29 -0.64
CA ALA A 159 0.37 -17.02 -0.65
C ALA A 159 -0.02 -17.42 -2.08
N LYS A 160 0.17 -16.52 -3.05
CA LYS A 160 -0.07 -16.84 -4.46
C LYS A 160 0.88 -17.90 -5.01
N ILE A 161 2.17 -17.85 -4.66
CA ILE A 161 3.13 -18.91 -5.01
C ILE A 161 2.65 -20.25 -4.46
N ARG A 162 2.31 -20.31 -3.17
CA ARG A 162 1.86 -21.52 -2.48
C ARG A 162 0.56 -22.07 -3.06
N SER A 163 -0.38 -21.18 -3.39
CA SER A 163 -1.60 -21.52 -4.11
C SER A 163 -1.31 -22.18 -5.45
N ASP A 164 -0.42 -21.60 -6.26
CA ASP A 164 -0.04 -22.14 -7.57
C ASP A 164 0.69 -23.50 -7.45
N GLU A 165 1.35 -23.75 -6.32
CA GLU A 165 2.01 -25.02 -5.97
C GLU A 165 1.07 -26.08 -5.37
N GLY A 166 -0.20 -25.73 -5.12
CA GLY A 166 -1.19 -26.59 -4.48
C GLY A 166 -1.09 -26.67 -2.96
N GLU A 167 -0.21 -25.87 -2.33
CA GLU A 167 0.01 -25.76 -0.89
C GLU A 167 -1.06 -24.87 -0.24
N THR A 168 -2.32 -25.33 -0.33
CA THR A 168 -3.53 -24.55 -0.01
C THR A 168 -3.56 -24.06 1.43
N GLU A 169 -3.22 -24.92 2.41
CA GLU A 169 -3.23 -24.54 3.83
C GLU A 169 -2.20 -23.45 4.15
N GLU A 170 -1.00 -23.53 3.55
CA GLU A 170 0.04 -22.50 3.73
C GLU A 170 -0.38 -21.18 3.07
N ALA A 171 -0.97 -21.24 1.87
CA ALA A 171 -1.50 -20.07 1.18
C ALA A 171 -2.56 -19.34 2.02
N LEU A 172 -3.52 -20.08 2.58
CA LEU A 172 -4.56 -19.53 3.44
C LEU A 172 -3.97 -18.90 4.72
N ALA A 173 -3.02 -19.58 5.38
CA ALA A 173 -2.36 -19.02 6.57
C ALA A 173 -1.61 -17.71 6.28
N LEU A 174 -0.99 -17.60 5.09
CA LEU A 174 -0.33 -16.38 4.64
C LEU A 174 -1.34 -15.27 4.32
N TYR A 175 -2.47 -15.58 3.69
CA TYR A 175 -3.54 -14.60 3.47
C TYR A 175 -4.16 -14.12 4.77
N ASP A 176 -4.43 -15.01 5.73
CA ASP A 176 -4.95 -14.63 7.06
C ASP A 176 -3.99 -13.69 7.79
N ARG A 177 -2.68 -13.98 7.70
CA ARG A 177 -1.64 -13.09 8.24
C ARG A 177 -1.64 -11.72 7.55
N ALA A 178 -1.69 -11.69 6.22
CA ALA A 178 -1.74 -10.44 5.46
C ALA A 178 -2.98 -9.61 5.81
N ARG A 179 -4.15 -10.28 5.90
CA ARG A 179 -5.43 -9.69 6.28
C ARG A 179 -5.33 -9.01 7.64
N ALA A 180 -4.84 -9.70 8.66
CA ALA A 180 -4.68 -9.13 10.01
C ALA A 180 -3.81 -7.87 10.01
N HIS A 181 -2.65 -7.91 9.35
CA HIS A 181 -1.76 -6.75 9.27
C HIS A 181 -2.35 -5.57 8.48
N LEU A 182 -3.10 -5.83 7.40
CA LEU A 182 -3.75 -4.77 6.62
C LEU A 182 -4.90 -4.14 7.38
N SER A 183 -5.72 -4.93 8.10
CA SER A 183 -6.82 -4.40 8.90
C SER A 183 -6.34 -3.34 9.90
N PHE A 184 -5.25 -3.63 10.63
CA PHE A 184 -4.65 -2.65 11.56
C PHE A 184 -4.13 -1.39 10.85
N ARG A 185 -3.52 -1.53 9.66
CA ARG A 185 -3.03 -0.36 8.91
C ARG A 185 -4.16 0.50 8.38
N ILE A 186 -5.22 -0.11 7.88
CA ILE A 186 -6.37 0.61 7.35
C ILE A 186 -7.05 1.40 8.47
N GLN A 187 -7.13 0.83 9.68
CA GLN A 187 -7.68 1.50 10.86
C GLN A 187 -6.83 2.70 11.30
N ASP A 188 -5.51 2.51 11.43
CA ASP A 188 -4.60 3.58 11.87
C ASP A 188 -4.45 4.70 10.82
N ASN A 189 -4.34 4.31 9.55
CA ASN A 189 -4.26 5.26 8.45
C ASN A 189 -4.76 4.65 7.12
N PRO A 190 -5.97 5.01 6.67
CA PRO A 190 -6.54 4.54 5.41
C PRO A 190 -5.65 4.79 4.18
N PHE A 191 -4.76 5.80 4.23
CA PHE A 191 -3.79 6.08 3.17
C PHE A 191 -2.77 4.94 3.00
N PHE A 192 -2.37 4.28 4.08
CA PHE A 192 -1.33 3.24 4.10
C PHE A 192 -1.90 1.81 4.05
N GLY A 193 -3.20 1.65 4.30
CA GLY A 193 -3.86 0.35 4.41
C GLY A 193 -4.10 -0.41 3.10
N ASN A 194 -3.92 0.21 1.93
CA ASN A 194 -4.05 -0.38 0.59
C ASN A 194 -5.26 -1.34 0.42
N LEU A 195 -6.45 -0.75 0.32
CA LEU A 195 -7.72 -1.47 0.08
C LEU A 195 -7.69 -2.39 -1.16
N THR A 196 -6.86 -2.08 -2.15
CA THR A 196 -6.69 -2.94 -3.34
C THR A 196 -6.04 -4.28 -2.99
N ILE A 197 -5.00 -4.29 -2.15
CA ILE A 197 -4.39 -5.54 -1.70
C ILE A 197 -5.41 -6.33 -0.86
N MET A 198 -6.14 -5.65 0.04
CA MET A 198 -7.21 -6.27 0.83
C MET A 198 -8.28 -6.93 -0.04
N LYS A 199 -8.78 -6.23 -1.07
CA LYS A 199 -9.73 -6.82 -2.02
C LYS A 199 -9.21 -8.12 -2.64
N TYR A 200 -8.02 -8.08 -3.24
CA TYR A 200 -7.53 -9.23 -3.99
C TYR A 200 -7.16 -10.41 -3.08
N LEU A 201 -6.66 -10.17 -1.88
CA LEU A 201 -6.38 -11.26 -0.93
C LEU A 201 -7.68 -11.95 -0.49
N ILE A 202 -8.77 -11.20 -0.25
CA ILE A 202 -10.07 -11.78 0.10
C ILE A 202 -10.62 -12.62 -1.06
N LEU A 203 -10.59 -12.09 -2.28
CA LEU A 203 -11.06 -12.83 -3.46
C LEU A 203 -10.21 -14.07 -3.74
N ASP A 204 -8.89 -14.00 -3.56
CA ASP A 204 -8.01 -15.17 -3.74
C ASP A 204 -8.20 -16.20 -2.60
N THR A 205 -8.51 -15.76 -1.38
CA THR A 205 -8.84 -16.64 -0.24
C THR A 205 -10.07 -17.51 -0.56
N TYR A 206 -11.15 -16.92 -1.09
CA TYR A 206 -12.37 -17.65 -1.41
C TYR A 206 -12.34 -18.44 -2.73
N LYS A 207 -11.22 -18.40 -3.46
CA LYS A 207 -10.93 -19.43 -4.49
C LYS A 207 -10.35 -20.71 -3.89
N LEU A 208 -9.80 -20.62 -2.68
CA LEU A 208 -9.08 -21.70 -2.00
C LEU A 208 -9.89 -22.37 -0.89
N ARG A 209 -10.90 -21.69 -0.34
CA ARG A 209 -11.84 -22.25 0.64
C ARG A 209 -13.27 -21.78 0.36
N GLU A 210 -14.23 -22.59 0.82
CA GLU A 210 -15.63 -22.17 0.83
C GLU A 210 -15.85 -20.99 1.77
N PHE A 211 -16.77 -20.09 1.41
CA PHE A 211 -17.16 -18.96 2.23
C PHE A 211 -17.98 -19.44 3.44
N ASP A 212 -17.48 -19.15 4.65
CA ASP A 212 -18.18 -19.41 5.91
C ASP A 212 -18.79 -18.11 6.44
N LYS A 213 -20.12 -18.02 6.36
CA LYS A 213 -20.87 -16.87 6.86
C LYS A 213 -20.78 -16.68 8.38
N SER A 214 -20.40 -17.70 9.14
CA SER A 214 -20.30 -17.62 10.60
C SER A 214 -19.00 -16.99 11.10
N ASP A 215 -17.98 -16.86 10.24
CA ASP A 215 -16.68 -16.23 10.51
C ASP A 215 -16.47 -14.98 9.61
N MET A 216 -17.58 -14.33 9.24
CA MET A 216 -17.57 -13.17 8.36
C MET A 216 -17.20 -11.89 9.12
N GLY A 217 -16.34 -11.08 8.53
CA GLY A 217 -16.07 -9.70 8.92
C GLY A 217 -16.27 -8.70 7.78
N LEU A 218 -15.98 -7.43 8.05
CA LEU A 218 -16.18 -6.33 7.10
C LEU A 218 -15.56 -6.58 5.72
N TYR A 219 -14.30 -7.02 5.68
CA TYR A 219 -13.57 -7.14 4.42
C TYR A 219 -14.05 -8.29 3.55
N ASP A 220 -14.76 -9.26 4.12
CA ASP A 220 -15.39 -10.34 3.35
C ASP A 220 -16.55 -9.81 2.50
N LEU A 221 -17.04 -8.59 2.76
CA LEU A 221 -17.96 -7.88 1.86
C LEU A 221 -17.37 -7.66 0.46
N TYR A 222 -16.03 -7.63 0.28
CA TYR A 222 -15.43 -7.62 -1.06
C TYR A 222 -15.85 -8.83 -1.88
N TYR A 223 -16.06 -9.98 -1.23
CA TYR A 223 -16.54 -11.20 -1.86
C TYR A 223 -18.07 -11.25 -1.90
N VAL A 224 -18.74 -11.04 -0.76
CA VAL A 224 -20.20 -11.20 -0.66
C VAL A 224 -20.95 -10.20 -1.56
N LEU A 225 -20.54 -8.93 -1.58
CA LEU A 225 -21.17 -7.89 -2.38
C LEU A 225 -20.66 -7.85 -3.84
N SER A 226 -19.82 -8.81 -4.25
CA SER A 226 -19.37 -8.91 -5.65
C SER A 226 -20.42 -9.53 -6.59
N SER A 227 -21.52 -10.02 -6.02
CA SER A 227 -22.70 -10.52 -6.70
C SER A 227 -23.94 -10.12 -5.90
N PRO A 228 -25.15 -10.08 -6.50
CA PRO A 228 -26.35 -9.63 -5.78
C PRO A 228 -26.56 -10.37 -4.46
N ALA A 229 -26.44 -9.61 -3.37
CA ALA A 229 -26.49 -10.11 -2.01
C ALA A 229 -26.98 -9.01 -1.07
N LYS A 230 -27.58 -9.42 0.05
CA LYS A 230 -28.03 -8.56 1.13
C LYS A 230 -27.28 -8.95 2.39
N VAL A 231 -26.67 -7.97 3.02
CA VAL A 231 -25.90 -8.16 4.25
C VAL A 231 -26.37 -7.14 5.27
N THR A 232 -26.49 -7.59 6.51
CA THR A 232 -26.69 -6.71 7.65
C THR A 232 -25.58 -6.92 8.67
N PHE A 233 -25.28 -5.88 9.43
CA PHE A 233 -24.33 -5.93 10.54
C PHE A 233 -24.70 -4.87 11.56
N VAL A 234 -24.10 -4.93 12.75
CA VAL A 234 -24.38 -4.03 13.86
C VAL A 234 -23.17 -3.14 14.14
N PHE A 235 -23.44 -1.87 14.38
CA PHE A 235 -22.49 -0.88 14.91
C PHE A 235 -23.21 -0.05 15.97
N ASP A 236 -22.59 0.15 17.14
CA ASP A 236 -23.17 0.87 18.29
C ASP A 236 -24.65 0.49 18.58
N PHE A 237 -24.93 -0.82 18.60
CA PHE A 237 -26.27 -1.39 18.80
C PHE A 237 -27.32 -1.09 17.72
N GLU A 238 -26.96 -0.38 16.65
CA GLU A 238 -27.82 -0.11 15.50
C GLU A 238 -27.55 -1.09 14.36
N LYS A 239 -28.62 -1.58 13.72
CA LYS A 239 -28.53 -2.52 12.60
C LYS A 239 -28.42 -1.72 11.29
N HIS A 240 -27.34 -1.96 10.55
CA HIS A 240 -27.06 -1.36 9.25
C HIS A 240 -27.24 -2.40 8.14
N ARG A 241 -27.51 -1.92 6.91
CA ARG A 241 -27.80 -2.80 5.76
C ARG A 241 -27.02 -2.38 4.52
N ALA A 242 -26.30 -3.33 3.94
CA ALA A 242 -25.66 -3.23 2.64
C ALA A 242 -26.30 -4.22 1.65
N GLU A 243 -26.73 -3.73 0.49
CA GLU A 243 -27.29 -4.53 -0.58
C GLU A 243 -26.52 -4.27 -1.87
N SER A 244 -26.22 -5.32 -2.62
CA SER A 244 -25.54 -5.22 -3.91
C SER A 244 -26.47 -5.57 -5.06
N GLU A 245 -26.37 -4.82 -6.15
CA GLU A 245 -27.19 -5.00 -7.34
C GLU A 245 -26.34 -4.98 -8.61
N ALA A 246 -26.54 -5.99 -9.46
CA ALA A 246 -25.90 -6.05 -10.77
C ALA A 246 -26.47 -4.97 -11.70
N GLN A 247 -25.58 -4.28 -12.40
CA GLN A 247 -25.90 -3.23 -13.36
C GLN A 247 -25.85 -3.77 -14.81
N GLU A 248 -26.47 -3.06 -15.74
CA GLU A 248 -26.52 -3.45 -17.16
C GLU A 248 -25.13 -3.55 -17.82
N ASP A 249 -24.16 -2.78 -17.34
CA ASP A 249 -22.77 -2.78 -17.81
C ASP A 249 -21.90 -3.89 -17.20
N GLY A 250 -22.50 -4.75 -16.37
CA GLY A 250 -21.83 -5.84 -15.67
C GLY A 250 -21.11 -5.42 -14.38
N SER A 251 -21.16 -4.15 -13.99
CA SER A 251 -20.71 -3.72 -12.66
C SER A 251 -21.71 -4.10 -11.57
N VAL A 252 -21.28 -3.97 -10.30
CA VAL A 252 -22.14 -4.21 -9.13
C VAL A 252 -22.12 -2.97 -8.26
N ALA A 253 -23.27 -2.32 -8.15
CA ALA A 253 -23.47 -1.17 -7.27
C ALA A 253 -23.83 -1.66 -5.86
N VAL A 254 -23.54 -0.85 -4.85
CA VAL A 254 -23.87 -1.13 -3.45
C VAL A 254 -24.77 -0.03 -2.91
N CYS A 255 -25.90 -0.40 -2.31
CA CYS A 255 -26.75 0.47 -1.51
C CYS A 255 -26.45 0.20 -0.03
N PHE A 256 -25.93 1.19 0.68
CA PHE A 256 -25.66 1.12 2.12
C PHE A 256 -26.52 2.17 2.83
N ASP A 257 -27.46 1.72 3.66
CA ASP A 257 -28.46 2.54 4.35
C ASP A 257 -29.14 3.60 3.46
N GLY A 258 -29.47 3.21 2.23
CA GLY A 258 -30.15 4.07 1.24
C GLY A 258 -29.21 4.95 0.41
N ARG A 259 -27.90 4.99 0.71
CA ARG A 259 -26.89 5.67 -0.10
C ARG A 259 -26.27 4.71 -1.11
N TRP A 260 -26.20 5.15 -2.37
CA TRP A 260 -25.65 4.35 -3.47
C TRP A 260 -24.18 4.62 -3.74
N PHE A 261 -23.44 3.54 -4.00
CA PHE A 261 -22.03 3.51 -4.39
C PHE A 261 -21.92 2.76 -5.71
N ARG A 262 -21.10 3.29 -6.63
CA ARG A 262 -21.05 2.76 -8.01
C ARG A 262 -20.44 1.37 -8.10
N THR A 263 -19.53 1.06 -7.19
CA THR A 263 -18.83 -0.22 -7.12
C THR A 263 -18.60 -0.61 -5.66
N VAL A 264 -18.26 -1.88 -5.42
CA VAL A 264 -17.79 -2.34 -4.09
C VAL A 264 -16.55 -1.54 -3.64
N ASP A 265 -15.66 -1.17 -4.57
CA ASP A 265 -14.48 -0.34 -4.25
C ASP A 265 -14.88 1.07 -3.81
N ASP A 266 -15.89 1.66 -4.46
CA ASP A 266 -16.45 2.97 -4.11
C ASP A 266 -17.12 2.94 -2.73
N PHE A 267 -17.79 1.82 -2.40
CA PHE A 267 -18.35 1.56 -1.08
C PHE A 267 -17.25 1.55 0.00
N PHE A 268 -16.21 0.73 -0.14
CA PHE A 268 -15.12 0.69 0.84
C PHE A 268 -14.35 2.01 0.96
N ALA A 269 -14.28 2.80 -0.12
CA ALA A 269 -13.57 4.06 -0.11
C ALA A 269 -14.35 5.22 0.55
N LYS A 270 -15.68 5.13 0.68
CA LYS A 270 -16.54 6.29 1.00
C LYS A 270 -17.71 6.01 1.93
N ALA A 271 -18.00 4.75 2.25
CA ALA A 271 -19.07 4.42 3.18
C ALA A 271 -18.69 4.89 4.58
N GLU A 272 -19.62 5.56 5.25
CA GLU A 272 -19.41 6.19 6.54
C GLU A 272 -20.62 5.92 7.45
N ILE A 273 -20.37 5.78 8.75
CA ILE A 273 -21.39 5.83 9.80
C ILE A 273 -21.02 7.02 10.70
N ASN A 274 -21.97 7.91 10.96
CA ASN A 274 -21.77 9.11 11.78
C ASN A 274 -20.58 10.01 11.35
N GLY A 275 -20.20 9.97 10.06
CA GLY A 275 -19.09 10.76 9.51
C GLY A 275 -17.71 10.09 9.62
N GLU A 276 -17.64 8.88 10.16
CA GLU A 276 -16.42 8.07 10.21
C GLU A 276 -16.47 6.97 9.15
N LEU A 277 -15.36 6.76 8.45
CA LEU A 277 -15.26 5.73 7.40
C LEU A 277 -15.50 4.34 7.99
N LEU A 278 -16.29 3.52 7.31
CA LEU A 278 -16.61 2.16 7.73
C LEU A 278 -15.36 1.31 7.96
N THR A 279 -14.29 1.55 7.19
CA THR A 279 -13.00 0.86 7.34
C THR A 279 -12.24 1.24 8.61
N ALA A 280 -12.48 2.43 9.17
CA ALA A 280 -11.92 2.86 10.45
C ALA A 280 -12.65 2.21 11.63
N LEU A 281 -13.94 1.88 11.45
CA LEU A 281 -14.81 1.26 12.46
C LEU A 281 -14.70 -0.28 12.50
N TYR A 282 -13.78 -0.88 11.74
CA TYR A 282 -13.74 -2.33 11.49
C TYR A 282 -13.88 -3.22 12.73
N GLU A 283 -13.18 -2.91 13.82
CA GLU A 283 -13.19 -3.72 15.04
C GLU A 283 -14.49 -3.58 15.86
N GLU A 284 -15.32 -2.59 15.53
CA GLU A 284 -16.58 -2.28 16.21
C GLU A 284 -17.80 -2.84 15.46
N LEU A 285 -17.61 -3.41 14.27
CA LEU A 285 -18.67 -4.03 13.48
C LEU A 285 -18.81 -5.51 13.86
N TYR A 286 -20.02 -5.95 14.19
CA TYR A 286 -20.30 -7.33 14.60
C TYR A 286 -21.67 -7.81 14.10
N ASP A 287 -22.03 -9.06 14.40
CA ASP A 287 -23.29 -9.70 14.00
C ASP A 287 -23.60 -9.59 12.50
N PHE A 288 -22.61 -9.93 11.66
CA PHE A 288 -22.81 -10.00 10.20
C PHE A 288 -23.78 -11.14 9.83
N GLU A 289 -24.81 -10.82 9.05
CA GLU A 289 -25.80 -11.76 8.53
C GLU A 289 -25.95 -11.57 7.02
N VAL A 290 -25.84 -12.67 6.25
CA VAL A 290 -26.14 -12.70 4.81
C VAL A 290 -27.53 -13.28 4.60
N GLU A 291 -28.42 -12.54 3.94
CA GLU A 291 -29.80 -12.94 3.62
C GLU A 291 -29.93 -13.70 2.30
#